data_AF-A0A4S8L0S9-F1
#
_entry.id   AF-A0A4S8L0S9-F1
#
_cell.length_a   1.000
_cell.length_b   1.000
_cell.length_c   1.000
_cell.angle_alpha   90.00
_cell.angle_beta   90.00
_cell.angle_gamma   90.00
#
_symmetry.space_group_name_H-M   'P 1'
#
loop_
_entity.id
_entity.type
_entity.pdbx_description
1 polymer ?
#
loop_
_entity_poly.entity_id
_entity_poly.type
_entity_poly.pdbx_seq_one_letter_code
_entity_poly.pdbx_strand_id
1 'polypeptide(L)'
;MSGLTPAQRLIQKTRMRQASRSGSPTPASPNANDESPVTGVSTPSSIVSNNQPTIRSDSAVARQIKEEYTLDMHSICVFDRHCGMTLEERNLRLFASCTKVLELVQKLSTSEEWSITPVLESSIRQHSFTFLLSPKLTSYLGDIAKNVIDALRVLGVAELPGAHEVGKLTVVQHSVKKFNTSDRYQIKSKIAKGIKNNSDIATLTSAIVGEKSKSIAITAALYRRVAFLRWAATEFKSSSGDKWWDDVDMCLLELRTAFQGDAVGLHEVFETRYHEDIEMYGDPANTGSIISITDIPAHQATLDSYAAKVTPKSSTTKQVSKRSAEEAFGEDLFDDRTPPPPPGTAATPATTEDADGN
;
A
#
# COMPACT_ATOMS: atom_id res chain seq x y z
N MET A 1 -11.32 -28.55 1.51
CA MET A 1 -10.10 -28.58 2.35
C MET A 1 -9.28 -27.34 2.03
N SER A 2 -9.45 -26.27 2.80
CA SER A 2 -8.66 -25.05 2.61
C SER A 2 -7.22 -25.32 3.04
N GLY A 3 -6.29 -25.35 2.08
CA GLY A 3 -4.88 -25.51 2.35
C GLY A 3 -4.30 -24.27 3.03
N LEU A 4 -3.26 -24.46 3.86
CA LEU A 4 -2.55 -23.37 4.54
C LEU A 4 -2.08 -22.29 3.55
N THR A 5 -2.24 -21.02 3.94
CA THR A 5 -1.70 -19.90 3.15
C THR A 5 -0.18 -20.03 3.00
N PRO A 6 0.44 -19.43 1.97
CA PRO A 6 1.90 -19.41 1.85
C PRO A 6 2.61 -18.87 3.10
N ALA A 7 2.07 -17.83 3.76
CA ALA A 7 2.64 -17.31 5.00
C ALA A 7 2.51 -18.33 6.15
N GLN A 8 1.35 -18.97 6.31
CA GLN A 8 1.14 -20.00 7.32
C GLN A 8 2.10 -21.18 7.15
N ARG A 9 2.37 -21.62 5.91
CA ARG A 9 3.38 -22.65 5.62
C ARG A 9 4.78 -22.22 6.03
N LEU A 10 5.16 -20.96 5.79
CA LEU A 10 6.45 -20.42 6.25
C LEU A 10 6.54 -20.39 7.78
N ILE A 11 5.48 -19.95 8.46
CA ILE A 11 5.42 -19.89 9.92
C ILE A 11 5.55 -21.30 10.51
N GLN A 12 4.76 -22.26 10.01
CA GLN A 12 4.80 -23.65 10.47
C GLN A 12 6.18 -24.26 10.27
N LYS A 13 6.78 -24.09 9.08
CA LYS A 13 8.12 -24.62 8.78
C LYS A 13 9.20 -24.01 9.69
N THR A 14 9.11 -22.71 9.97
CA THR A 14 10.06 -22.02 10.85
C THR A 14 9.94 -22.52 12.29
N ARG A 15 8.71 -22.66 12.82
CA ARG A 15 8.46 -23.23 14.15
C ARG A 15 8.97 -24.67 14.28
N MET A 16 8.81 -25.50 13.23
CA MET A 16 9.36 -26.86 13.23
C MET A 16 10.89 -26.86 13.30
N ARG A 17 11.58 -25.97 12.54
CA ARG A 17 13.05 -25.83 12.61
C ARG A 17 13.52 -25.34 13.98
N GLN A 18 12.81 -24.40 14.58
CA GLN A 18 13.09 -23.91 15.95
C GLN A 18 12.97 -25.04 16.97
N ALA A 19 11.88 -25.82 16.90
CA ALA A 19 11.66 -26.96 17.80
C ALA A 19 12.75 -28.03 17.68
N SER A 20 13.26 -28.29 16.47
CA SER A 20 14.38 -29.22 16.27
C SER A 20 15.72 -28.72 16.85
N ARG A 21 15.90 -27.40 16.99
CA ARG A 21 17.11 -26.81 17.60
C ARG A 21 17.02 -26.71 19.13
N SER A 22 15.80 -26.59 19.66
CA SER A 22 15.53 -26.46 21.09
C SER A 22 15.15 -27.83 21.67
N GLY A 23 16.14 -28.70 21.84
CA GLY A 23 15.96 -29.91 22.64
C GLY A 23 15.60 -29.57 24.08
N SER A 24 14.40 -29.99 24.50
CA SER A 24 13.78 -29.96 25.85
C SER A 24 12.71 -28.87 26.07
N PRO A 25 11.41 -29.24 26.20
CA PRO A 25 10.35 -28.31 26.54
C PRO A 25 10.26 -28.09 28.06
N THR A 26 10.17 -26.82 28.48
CA THR A 26 9.67 -26.44 29.80
C THR A 26 8.20 -26.05 29.64
N PRO A 27 7.25 -26.62 30.41
CA PRO A 27 5.83 -26.31 30.25
C PRO A 27 5.47 -25.00 30.95
N ALA A 28 4.89 -24.05 30.22
CA ALA A 28 4.25 -22.86 30.77
C ALA A 28 2.73 -23.05 30.82
N SER A 29 2.13 -22.69 31.97
CA SER A 29 0.69 -22.79 32.23
C SER A 29 -0.11 -21.62 31.62
N PRO A 30 -1.38 -21.83 31.25
CA PRO A 30 -2.27 -20.77 30.78
C PRO A 30 -3.06 -20.14 31.93
N ASN A 31 -3.17 -18.81 31.94
CA ASN A 31 -4.17 -18.09 32.73
C ASN A 31 -5.34 -17.69 31.82
N ALA A 32 -6.53 -18.12 32.22
CA ALA A 32 -7.83 -17.73 31.68
C ALA A 32 -8.44 -16.61 32.56
N ASN A 33 -9.25 -15.75 31.93
CA ASN A 33 -10.33 -14.90 32.46
C ASN A 33 -10.88 -14.19 31.20
N ASP A 34 -12.05 -14.46 30.63
CA ASP A 34 -13.45 -14.57 31.10
C ASP A 34 -14.19 -13.24 31.34
N GLU A 35 -15.43 -13.24 30.84
CA GLU A 35 -16.59 -12.35 30.99
C GLU A 35 -16.80 -11.07 30.11
N SER A 36 -17.55 -11.31 29.02
CA SER A 36 -18.97 -10.94 28.77
C SER A 36 -19.47 -9.49 28.50
N PRO A 37 -20.60 -9.35 27.74
CA PRO A 37 -21.05 -8.13 27.07
C PRO A 37 -22.32 -7.50 27.67
N VAL A 38 -22.63 -6.24 27.31
CA VAL A 38 -23.91 -5.59 27.61
C VAL A 38 -24.51 -4.88 26.39
N THR A 39 -25.82 -5.06 26.28
CA THR A 39 -26.83 -4.76 25.25
C THR A 39 -27.39 -3.33 25.23
N GLY A 40 -28.06 -2.99 24.12
CA GLY A 40 -29.26 -2.14 24.06
C GLY A 40 -29.08 -0.73 23.47
N VAL A 41 -30.01 -0.06 22.79
CA VAL A 41 -31.32 -0.30 22.14
C VAL A 41 -31.81 1.09 21.63
N SER A 42 -32.71 1.09 20.65
CA SER A 42 -33.69 2.14 20.27
C SER A 42 -33.34 3.30 19.30
N THR A 43 -34.05 3.22 18.17
CA THR A 43 -34.54 4.27 17.26
C THR A 43 -35.53 5.23 17.93
N PRO A 44 -35.70 6.43 17.35
CA PRO A 44 -37.06 6.80 16.99
C PRO A 44 -37.20 7.45 15.60
N SER A 45 -38.39 7.23 15.04
CA SER A 45 -38.95 7.80 13.81
C SER A 45 -39.24 9.30 13.95
N SER A 46 -39.24 10.04 12.83
CA SER A 46 -39.90 11.35 12.75
C SER A 46 -40.50 11.60 11.36
N ILE A 47 -41.82 11.52 11.35
CA ILE A 47 -42.84 12.39 10.74
C ILE A 47 -42.41 13.24 9.52
N VAL A 48 -43.03 12.93 8.39
CA VAL A 48 -43.04 13.73 7.15
C VAL A 48 -44.06 14.86 7.30
N SER A 49 -43.60 16.11 7.20
CA SER A 49 -44.46 17.30 7.24
C SER A 49 -44.68 17.86 5.83
N ASN A 50 -45.95 18.03 5.49
CA ASN A 50 -46.45 18.59 4.23
C ASN A 50 -46.34 20.13 4.29
N ASN A 51 -45.50 20.75 3.46
CA ASN A 51 -45.39 22.21 3.39
C ASN A 51 -45.82 22.73 2.02
N GLN A 52 -46.91 23.51 2.03
CA GLN A 52 -47.22 24.46 0.95
C GLN A 52 -46.14 25.56 0.90
N PRO A 53 -45.83 26.12 -0.28
CA PRO A 53 -44.85 27.19 -0.42
C PRO A 53 -45.42 28.50 0.14
N THR A 54 -45.25 28.72 1.44
CA THR A 54 -45.33 30.06 2.02
C THR A 54 -44.20 30.89 1.42
N ILE A 55 -44.56 32.01 0.78
CA ILE A 55 -43.62 33.04 0.30
C ILE A 55 -42.84 33.55 1.51
N ARG A 56 -41.62 33.05 1.71
CA ARG A 56 -40.72 33.48 2.78
C ARG A 56 -40.21 34.87 2.44
N SER A 57 -40.15 35.77 3.42
CA SER A 57 -39.50 37.06 3.21
C SER A 57 -38.01 36.85 2.96
N ASP A 58 -37.43 37.62 2.03
CA ASP A 58 -35.99 37.58 1.73
C ASP A 58 -35.12 37.77 2.99
N SER A 59 -35.61 38.52 3.98
CA SER A 59 -34.96 38.74 5.27
C SER A 59 -34.92 37.50 6.17
N ALA A 60 -35.91 36.61 6.06
CA ALA A 60 -35.91 35.33 6.77
C ALA A 60 -34.95 34.34 6.11
N VAL A 61 -34.91 34.30 4.78
CA VAL A 61 -33.98 33.48 4.00
C VAL A 61 -32.53 33.95 4.23
N ALA A 62 -32.29 35.26 4.21
CA ALA A 62 -30.98 35.85 4.50
C ALA A 62 -30.44 35.45 5.88
N ARG A 63 -31.28 35.46 6.93
CA ARG A 63 -30.87 35.02 8.27
C ARG A 63 -30.54 33.53 8.30
N GLN A 64 -31.39 32.70 7.69
CA GLN A 64 -31.17 31.26 7.61
C GLN A 64 -29.82 30.93 6.94
N ILE A 65 -29.49 31.59 5.83
CA ILE A 65 -28.21 31.39 5.12
C ILE A 65 -27.02 31.76 6.00
N LYS A 66 -27.08 32.85 6.76
CA LYS A 66 -25.98 33.23 7.65
C LYS A 66 -25.73 32.19 8.75
N GLU A 67 -26.80 31.66 9.32
CA GLU A 67 -26.75 30.61 10.36
C GLU A 67 -26.19 29.30 9.78
N GLU A 68 -26.63 28.93 8.58
CA GLU A 68 -26.21 27.70 7.90
C GLU A 68 -24.73 27.70 7.49
N TYR A 69 -24.24 28.81 6.93
CA TYR A 69 -22.86 28.90 6.42
C TYR A 69 -21.84 29.38 7.46
N THR A 70 -22.27 29.68 8.70
CA THR A 70 -21.39 30.13 9.80
C THR A 70 -20.44 31.26 9.37
N LEU A 71 -20.98 32.28 8.72
CA LEU A 71 -20.18 33.38 8.16
C LEU A 71 -19.47 34.16 9.28
N ASP A 72 -18.22 34.58 9.02
CA ASP A 72 -17.51 35.48 9.94
C ASP A 72 -18.17 36.88 9.99
N MET A 73 -17.81 37.69 10.98
CA MET A 73 -18.45 38.99 11.21
C MET A 73 -18.28 39.97 10.03
N HIS A 74 -17.15 39.92 9.31
CA HIS A 74 -16.93 40.73 8.12
C HIS A 74 -17.84 40.26 6.96
N SER A 75 -17.90 38.95 6.74
CA SER A 75 -18.75 38.31 5.74
C SER A 75 -20.24 38.58 5.99
N ILE A 76 -20.69 38.57 7.26
CA ILE A 76 -22.05 38.96 7.65
C ILE A 76 -22.34 40.42 7.28
N CYS A 77 -21.44 41.36 7.60
CA CYS A 77 -21.61 42.77 7.26
C CYS A 77 -21.69 43.01 5.75
N VAL A 78 -20.86 42.30 4.97
CA VAL A 78 -20.87 42.36 3.51
C VAL A 78 -22.18 41.82 2.94
N PHE A 79 -22.67 40.72 3.50
CA PHE A 79 -23.93 40.09 3.12
C PHE A 79 -25.14 40.98 3.43
N ASP A 80 -25.20 41.57 4.63
CA ASP A 80 -26.26 42.52 5.01
C ASP A 80 -26.29 43.75 4.11
N ARG A 81 -25.11 44.30 3.82
CA ARG A 81 -24.99 45.39 2.86
C ARG A 81 -25.52 44.99 1.48
N HIS A 82 -25.29 43.75 1.04
CA HIS A 82 -25.81 43.26 -0.23
C HIS A 82 -27.35 43.09 -0.21
N CYS A 83 -27.91 42.61 0.90
CA CYS A 83 -29.37 42.54 1.09
C CYS A 83 -30.03 43.93 1.12
N GLY A 84 -29.32 44.97 1.53
CA GLY A 84 -29.83 46.36 1.49
C GLY A 84 -29.79 47.03 0.11
N MET A 85 -29.10 46.44 -0.87
CA MET A 85 -28.93 47.00 -2.23
C MET A 85 -30.16 46.79 -3.11
N THR A 86 -30.34 47.65 -4.12
CA THR A 86 -31.32 47.44 -5.20
C THR A 86 -30.92 46.24 -6.06
N LEU A 87 -31.86 45.74 -6.87
CA LEU A 87 -31.58 44.59 -7.75
C LEU A 87 -30.45 44.92 -8.76
N GLU A 88 -30.46 46.11 -9.33
CA GLU A 88 -29.43 46.58 -10.27
C GLU A 88 -28.05 46.65 -9.60
N GLU A 89 -27.97 47.19 -8.37
CA GLU A 89 -26.74 47.25 -7.59
C GLU A 89 -26.22 45.85 -7.24
N ARG A 90 -27.10 44.92 -6.87
CA ARG A 90 -26.74 43.52 -6.60
C ARG A 90 -26.18 42.85 -7.84
N ASN A 91 -26.83 43.01 -8.99
CA ASN A 91 -26.39 42.43 -10.27
C ASN A 91 -25.03 42.98 -10.69
N LEU A 92 -24.82 44.29 -10.59
CA LEU A 92 -23.54 44.92 -10.92
C LEU A 92 -22.42 44.41 -10.01
N ARG A 93 -22.69 44.28 -8.70
CA ARG A 93 -21.73 43.77 -7.73
C ARG A 93 -21.41 42.28 -7.95
N LEU A 94 -22.42 41.48 -8.31
CA LEU A 94 -22.22 40.07 -8.66
C LEU A 94 -21.34 39.96 -9.90
N PHE A 95 -21.64 40.72 -10.97
CA PHE A 95 -20.83 40.75 -12.18
C PHE A 95 -19.37 41.12 -11.85
N ALA A 96 -19.14 42.22 -11.13
CA ALA A 96 -17.79 42.64 -10.74
C ALA A 96 -17.05 41.60 -9.87
N SER A 97 -17.77 40.91 -8.97
CA SER A 97 -17.19 39.84 -8.14
C SER A 97 -16.80 38.63 -8.99
N CYS A 98 -17.66 38.22 -9.93
CA CYS A 98 -17.36 37.16 -10.89
C CYS A 98 -16.15 37.52 -11.77
N THR A 99 -16.06 38.76 -12.27
CA THR A 99 -14.90 39.23 -13.03
C THR A 99 -13.62 39.18 -12.19
N LYS A 100 -13.66 39.64 -10.93
CA LYS A 100 -12.51 39.55 -10.02
C LYS A 100 -12.10 38.10 -9.75
N VAL A 101 -13.07 37.19 -9.57
CA VAL A 101 -12.78 35.76 -9.41
C VAL A 101 -12.15 35.20 -10.70
N LEU A 102 -12.65 35.55 -11.88
CA LEU A 102 -12.06 35.15 -13.16
C LEU A 102 -10.63 35.68 -13.30
N GLU A 103 -10.36 36.94 -12.95
CA GLU A 103 -9.00 37.49 -12.95
C GLU A 103 -8.07 36.77 -11.97
N LEU A 104 -8.57 36.45 -10.77
CA LEU A 104 -7.79 35.69 -9.78
C LEU A 104 -7.51 34.27 -10.27
N VAL A 105 -8.50 33.59 -10.84
CA VAL A 105 -8.32 32.27 -11.47
C VAL A 105 -7.33 32.36 -12.64
N GLN A 106 -7.43 33.40 -13.47
CA GLN A 106 -6.52 33.61 -14.61
C GLN A 106 -5.10 33.85 -14.12
N LYS A 107 -4.90 34.70 -13.11
CA LYS A 107 -3.59 34.93 -12.47
C LYS A 107 -3.02 33.67 -11.85
N LEU A 108 -3.85 32.85 -11.22
CA LEU A 108 -3.46 31.55 -10.68
C LEU A 108 -3.07 30.57 -11.80
N SER A 109 -3.77 30.59 -12.95
CA SER A 109 -3.46 29.75 -14.10
C SER A 109 -2.24 30.19 -14.91
N THR A 110 -1.83 31.45 -14.82
CA THR A 110 -0.59 31.96 -15.44
C THR A 110 0.65 31.81 -14.55
N SER A 111 0.48 31.40 -13.29
CA SER A 111 1.63 31.05 -12.46
C SER A 111 2.29 29.82 -13.06
N GLU A 112 3.56 29.94 -13.43
CA GLU A 112 4.37 28.83 -13.95
C GLU A 112 4.21 27.62 -13.03
N GLU A 113 3.71 26.52 -13.58
CA GLU A 113 3.47 25.30 -12.82
C GLU A 113 4.82 24.84 -12.27
N TRP A 114 4.92 24.79 -10.94
CA TRP A 114 6.15 24.36 -10.30
C TRP A 114 6.50 22.95 -10.78
N SER A 115 7.72 22.80 -11.28
CA SER A 115 8.25 21.51 -11.75
C SER A 115 9.42 21.06 -10.89
N ILE A 116 9.59 19.74 -10.79
CA ILE A 116 10.71 19.13 -10.07
C ILE A 116 11.98 19.40 -10.89
N THR A 117 13.01 19.94 -10.23
CA THR A 117 14.30 20.14 -10.88
C THR A 117 14.98 18.80 -11.19
N PRO A 118 15.85 18.73 -12.22
CA PRO A 118 16.54 17.48 -12.55
C PRO A 118 17.39 16.90 -11.40
N VAL A 119 17.96 17.77 -10.56
CA VAL A 119 18.78 17.39 -9.39
C VAL A 119 17.91 16.74 -8.31
N LEU A 120 16.77 17.36 -7.99
CA LEU A 120 15.81 16.80 -7.04
C LEU A 120 15.21 15.49 -7.58
N GLU A 121 14.87 15.44 -8.87
CA GLU A 121 14.32 14.24 -9.50
C GLU A 121 15.29 13.04 -9.41
N SER A 122 16.57 13.27 -9.73
CA SER A 122 17.62 12.25 -9.59
C SER A 122 17.74 11.75 -8.14
N SER A 123 17.73 12.68 -7.19
CA SER A 123 17.80 12.36 -5.75
C SER A 123 16.58 11.55 -5.30
N ILE A 124 15.37 11.97 -5.68
CA ILE A 124 14.12 11.24 -5.41
C ILE A 124 14.21 9.83 -5.96
N ARG A 125 14.61 9.66 -7.23
CA ARG A 125 14.69 8.34 -7.89
C ARG A 125 15.68 7.42 -7.19
N GLN A 126 16.87 7.91 -6.85
CA GLN A 126 17.91 7.12 -6.18
C GLN A 126 17.45 6.64 -4.80
N HIS A 127 16.91 7.54 -3.98
CA HIS A 127 16.47 7.20 -2.62
C HIS A 127 15.20 6.36 -2.62
N SER A 128 14.27 6.61 -3.54
CA SER A 128 13.06 5.77 -3.71
C SER A 128 13.41 4.32 -4.02
N PHE A 129 14.38 4.10 -4.93
CA PHE A 129 14.86 2.77 -5.24
C PHE A 129 15.55 2.09 -4.04
N THR A 130 16.42 2.83 -3.35
CA THR A 130 17.09 2.34 -2.14
C THR A 130 16.09 1.96 -1.05
N PHE A 131 15.04 2.78 -0.89
CA PHE A 131 13.95 2.54 0.05
C PHE A 131 13.17 1.25 -0.26
N LEU A 132 12.90 0.97 -1.55
CA LEU A 132 12.24 -0.28 -1.96
C LEU A 132 13.06 -1.54 -1.68
N LEU A 133 14.39 -1.42 -1.66
CA LEU A 133 15.30 -2.52 -1.34
C LEU A 133 15.62 -2.61 0.15
N SER A 134 15.04 -1.74 0.99
CA SER A 134 15.25 -1.80 2.44
C SER A 134 14.83 -3.17 3.00
N PRO A 135 15.71 -3.86 3.76
CA PRO A 135 15.35 -5.08 4.45
C PRO A 135 14.25 -4.89 5.50
N LYS A 136 14.07 -3.65 5.98
CA LYS A 136 13.06 -3.28 6.98
C LYS A 136 11.72 -2.88 6.37
N LEU A 137 11.60 -2.83 5.04
CA LEU A 137 10.39 -2.41 4.37
C LEU A 137 9.20 -3.29 4.76
N THR A 138 8.15 -2.65 5.28
CA THR A 138 6.97 -3.37 5.73
C THR A 138 6.06 -3.78 4.56
N SER A 139 5.88 -2.90 3.58
CA SER A 139 4.97 -3.10 2.45
C SER A 139 5.58 -2.48 1.19
N TYR A 140 5.42 -3.11 0.03
CA TYR A 140 5.80 -2.61 -1.30
C TYR A 140 4.74 -1.69 -1.94
N LEU A 141 3.55 -1.67 -1.36
CA LEU A 141 2.42 -0.79 -1.64
C LEU A 141 2.02 -0.03 -0.36
N GLY A 142 1.15 0.98 -0.49
CA GLY A 142 0.71 1.81 0.64
C GLY A 142 1.32 3.20 0.62
N ASP A 143 1.69 3.71 1.79
CA ASP A 143 2.12 5.11 2.00
C ASP A 143 3.63 5.35 1.78
N ILE A 144 4.29 4.53 0.96
CA ILE A 144 5.73 4.62 0.66
C ILE A 144 6.14 6.04 0.26
N ALA A 145 5.37 6.69 -0.61
CA ALA A 145 5.73 8.03 -1.10
C ALA A 145 5.81 9.06 0.02
N LYS A 146 4.95 8.95 1.05
CA LYS A 146 5.00 9.82 2.23
C LYS A 146 6.28 9.55 3.03
N ASN A 147 6.56 8.28 3.34
CA ASN A 147 7.73 7.90 4.13
C ASN A 147 9.06 8.21 3.42
N VAL A 148 9.12 8.10 2.09
CA VAL A 148 10.27 8.54 1.30
C VAL A 148 10.48 10.05 1.40
N ILE A 149 9.43 10.86 1.24
CA ILE A 149 9.54 12.33 1.37
C ILE A 149 10.01 12.72 2.77
N ASP A 150 9.48 12.08 3.81
CA ASP A 150 9.90 12.35 5.18
C ASP A 150 11.36 11.95 5.43
N ALA A 151 11.82 10.83 4.86
CA ALA A 151 13.23 10.46 4.91
C ALA A 151 14.12 11.46 4.15
N LEU A 152 13.74 11.88 2.95
CA LEU A 152 14.47 12.89 2.15
C LEU A 152 14.61 14.22 2.90
N ARG A 153 13.59 14.59 3.67
CA ARG A 153 13.61 15.80 4.50
C ARG A 153 14.64 15.69 5.63
N VAL A 154 14.70 14.53 6.31
CA VAL A 154 15.72 14.28 7.35
C VAL A 154 17.12 14.24 6.75
N LEU A 155 17.27 13.72 5.54
CA LEU A 155 18.55 13.69 4.82
C LEU A 155 18.99 15.08 4.30
N GLY A 156 18.14 16.11 4.41
CA GLY A 156 18.46 17.46 3.95
C GLY A 156 18.61 17.56 2.44
N VAL A 157 17.85 16.77 1.66
CA VAL A 157 17.89 16.85 0.20
C VAL A 157 17.47 18.24 -0.27
N ALA A 158 18.36 18.89 -1.01
CA ALA A 158 18.16 20.24 -1.52
C ALA A 158 16.89 20.34 -2.39
N GLU A 159 16.27 21.51 -2.38
CA GLU A 159 15.10 21.86 -3.23
C GLU A 159 13.82 21.05 -2.93
N LEU A 160 13.83 20.16 -1.95
CA LEU A 160 12.63 19.47 -1.48
C LEU A 160 11.64 20.51 -0.88
N PRO A 161 10.38 20.56 -1.37
CA PRO A 161 9.39 21.51 -0.85
C PRO A 161 9.13 21.38 0.65
N GLY A 162 8.85 22.50 1.29
CA GLY A 162 8.48 22.58 2.70
C GLY A 162 7.16 21.88 3.00
N ALA A 163 6.94 21.47 4.25
CA ALA A 163 5.72 20.76 4.67
C ALA A 163 4.42 21.55 4.39
N HIS A 164 4.51 22.88 4.35
CA HIS A 164 3.38 23.79 4.08
C HIS A 164 3.08 23.95 2.58
N GLU A 165 3.97 23.53 1.69
CA GLU A 165 3.83 23.67 0.23
C GLU A 165 3.07 22.48 -0.38
N VAL A 166 1.82 22.26 0.05
CA VAL A 166 1.01 21.07 -0.26
C VAL A 166 0.91 20.77 -1.76
N GLY A 167 0.76 21.80 -2.61
CA GLY A 167 0.70 21.65 -4.06
C GLY A 167 1.98 21.04 -4.64
N LYS A 168 3.15 21.60 -4.29
CA LYS A 168 4.45 21.09 -4.75
C LYS A 168 4.75 19.69 -4.19
N LEU A 169 4.39 19.43 -2.93
CA LEU A 169 4.50 18.11 -2.33
C LEU A 169 3.66 17.06 -3.05
N THR A 170 2.50 17.43 -3.57
CA THR A 170 1.65 16.50 -4.36
C THR A 170 2.36 16.08 -5.66
N VAL A 171 3.04 17.03 -6.32
CA VAL A 171 3.86 16.76 -7.52
C VAL A 171 5.04 15.83 -7.18
N VAL A 172 5.76 16.09 -6.08
CA VAL A 172 6.84 15.20 -5.60
C VAL A 172 6.31 13.80 -5.27
N GLN A 173 5.19 13.72 -4.55
CA GLN A 173 4.56 12.44 -4.19
C GLN A 173 4.14 11.64 -5.42
N HIS A 174 3.64 12.31 -6.46
CA HIS A 174 3.32 11.67 -7.74
C HIS A 174 4.58 11.13 -8.42
N SER A 175 5.67 11.89 -8.43
CA SER A 175 6.96 11.45 -8.98
C SER A 175 7.52 10.22 -8.26
N VAL A 176 7.51 10.21 -6.92
CA VAL A 176 7.91 9.03 -6.11
C VAL A 176 7.07 7.81 -6.45
N LYS A 177 5.73 7.97 -6.55
CA LYS A 177 4.83 6.87 -6.94
C LYS A 177 5.18 6.32 -8.33
N LYS A 178 5.43 7.19 -9.31
CA LYS A 178 5.83 6.82 -10.66
C LYS A 178 7.13 6.01 -10.67
N PHE A 179 8.16 6.47 -9.96
CA PHE A 179 9.43 5.74 -9.84
C PHE A 179 9.26 4.39 -9.15
N ASN A 180 8.55 4.35 -8.02
CA ASN A 180 8.32 3.11 -7.30
C ASN A 180 7.60 2.06 -8.13
N THR A 181 6.60 2.47 -8.91
CA THR A 181 5.93 1.57 -9.85
C THR A 181 6.92 1.02 -10.88
N SER A 182 7.71 1.88 -11.53
CA SER A 182 8.72 1.46 -12.51
C SER A 182 9.77 0.51 -11.91
N ASP A 183 10.32 0.87 -10.75
CA ASP A 183 11.36 0.10 -10.07
C ASP A 183 10.83 -1.27 -9.60
N ARG A 184 9.58 -1.34 -9.12
CA ARG A 184 8.91 -2.61 -8.84
C ARG A 184 8.82 -3.50 -10.08
N TYR A 185 8.39 -2.98 -11.23
CA TYR A 185 8.40 -3.75 -12.48
C TYR A 185 9.80 -4.26 -12.85
N GLN A 186 10.83 -3.43 -12.68
CA GLN A 186 12.23 -3.82 -12.95
C GLN A 186 12.72 -4.91 -11.99
N ILE A 187 12.45 -4.79 -10.69
CA ILE A 187 12.81 -5.81 -9.69
C ILE A 187 12.16 -7.15 -10.04
N LYS A 188 10.85 -7.17 -10.30
CA LYS A 188 10.12 -8.39 -10.68
C LYS A 188 10.70 -9.02 -11.97
N SER A 189 10.99 -8.19 -12.98
CA SER A 189 11.60 -8.64 -14.24
C SER A 189 12.97 -9.28 -14.02
N LYS A 190 13.83 -8.66 -13.20
CA LYS A 190 15.18 -9.16 -12.91
C LYS A 190 15.14 -10.45 -12.07
N ILE A 191 14.21 -10.57 -11.12
CA ILE A 191 13.96 -11.82 -10.40
C ILE A 191 13.55 -12.94 -11.37
N ALA A 192 12.61 -12.68 -12.28
CA ALA A 192 12.18 -13.65 -13.27
C ALA A 192 13.34 -14.11 -14.17
N LYS A 193 14.23 -13.19 -14.57
CA LYS A 193 15.45 -13.52 -15.32
C LYS A 193 16.44 -14.36 -14.48
N GLY A 194 16.66 -13.99 -13.22
CA GLY A 194 17.54 -14.74 -12.32
C GLY A 194 17.08 -16.16 -12.06
N ILE A 195 15.76 -16.38 -11.92
CA ILE A 195 15.17 -17.72 -11.81
C ILE A 195 15.45 -18.53 -13.08
N LYS A 196 15.23 -17.95 -14.27
CA LYS A 196 15.48 -18.64 -15.56
C LYS A 196 16.95 -18.99 -15.77
N ASN A 197 17.84 -18.11 -15.33
CA ASN A 197 19.28 -18.28 -15.49
C ASN A 197 19.91 -19.08 -14.35
N ASN A 198 19.11 -19.54 -13.38
CA ASN A 198 19.57 -20.21 -12.16
C ASN A 198 20.71 -19.45 -11.45
N SER A 199 20.62 -18.11 -11.40
CA SER A 199 21.68 -17.27 -10.84
C SER A 199 21.70 -17.37 -9.31
N ASP A 200 22.89 -17.41 -8.71
CA ASP A 200 23.03 -17.32 -7.25
C ASP A 200 22.49 -15.98 -6.71
N ILE A 201 22.27 -15.92 -5.40
CA ILE A 201 21.67 -14.74 -4.74
C ILE A 201 22.51 -13.46 -4.84
N ALA A 202 23.83 -13.57 -4.86
CA ALA A 202 24.69 -12.39 -5.01
C ALA A 202 24.66 -11.84 -6.43
N THR A 203 24.73 -12.71 -7.43
CA THR A 203 24.57 -12.34 -8.85
C THR A 203 23.19 -11.72 -9.10
N LEU A 204 22.12 -12.33 -8.59
CA LEU A 204 20.77 -11.78 -8.71
C LEU A 204 20.64 -10.41 -8.02
N THR A 205 21.14 -10.28 -6.79
CA THR A 205 21.07 -9.01 -6.05
C THR A 205 21.85 -7.91 -6.76
N SER A 206 23.05 -8.22 -7.26
CA SER A 206 23.86 -7.30 -8.06
C SER A 206 23.15 -6.91 -9.35
N ALA A 207 22.47 -7.84 -10.01
CA ALA A 207 21.64 -7.53 -11.18
C ALA A 207 20.48 -6.60 -10.82
N ILE A 208 19.77 -6.84 -9.70
CA ILE A 208 18.68 -6.00 -9.20
C ILE A 208 19.16 -4.57 -8.95
N VAL A 209 20.22 -4.43 -8.16
CA VAL A 209 20.80 -3.14 -7.79
C VAL A 209 21.40 -2.41 -9.01
N GLY A 210 22.08 -3.15 -9.89
CA GLY A 210 22.71 -2.63 -11.11
C GLY A 210 23.75 -1.55 -10.82
N GLU A 211 23.80 -0.52 -11.67
CA GLU A 211 24.73 0.62 -11.55
C GLU A 211 24.50 1.46 -10.28
N LYS A 212 23.36 1.29 -9.61
CA LYS A 212 23.03 1.96 -8.35
C LYS A 212 23.77 1.32 -7.15
N SER A 213 24.65 0.36 -7.37
CA SER A 213 25.44 -0.32 -6.32
C SER A 213 26.31 0.61 -5.50
N LYS A 214 26.71 1.77 -6.06
CA LYS A 214 27.47 2.78 -5.34
C LYS A 214 26.71 3.42 -4.18
N SER A 215 25.37 3.41 -4.20
CA SER A 215 24.54 4.05 -3.18
C SER A 215 23.81 3.08 -2.26
N ILE A 216 23.89 1.77 -2.55
CA ILE A 216 23.19 0.71 -1.80
C ILE A 216 24.22 -0.31 -1.33
N ALA A 217 24.41 -0.36 -0.01
CA ALA A 217 25.24 -1.39 0.59
C ALA A 217 24.54 -2.75 0.48
N ILE A 218 25.21 -3.71 -0.19
CA ILE A 218 24.74 -5.08 -0.30
C ILE A 218 25.07 -5.82 0.99
N THR A 219 24.08 -5.94 1.87
CA THR A 219 24.22 -6.61 3.17
C THR A 219 23.59 -8.00 3.12
N ALA A 220 23.90 -8.85 4.10
CA ALA A 220 23.23 -10.15 4.25
C ALA A 220 21.71 -10.00 4.43
N ALA A 221 21.25 -8.91 5.06
CA ALA A 221 19.82 -8.62 5.18
C ALA A 221 19.15 -8.34 3.82
N LEU A 222 19.87 -7.69 2.89
CA LEU A 222 19.38 -7.50 1.53
C LEU A 222 19.29 -8.83 0.77
N TYR A 223 20.30 -9.71 0.90
CA TYR A 223 20.24 -11.06 0.30
C TYR A 223 19.02 -11.85 0.78
N ARG A 224 18.76 -11.87 2.09
CA ARG A 224 17.56 -12.51 2.66
C ARG A 224 16.27 -11.94 2.06
N ARG A 225 16.21 -10.62 1.88
CA ARG A 225 15.04 -9.97 1.29
C ARG A 225 14.85 -10.35 -0.17
N VAL A 226 15.93 -10.40 -0.96
CA VAL A 226 15.89 -10.82 -2.36
C VAL A 226 15.52 -12.30 -2.49
N ALA A 227 16.04 -13.17 -1.62
CA ALA A 227 15.67 -14.59 -1.56
C ALA A 227 14.17 -14.76 -1.28
N PHE A 228 13.61 -14.00 -0.33
CA PHE A 228 12.16 -13.98 -0.09
C PHE A 228 11.38 -13.53 -1.33
N LEU A 229 11.79 -12.47 -2.02
CA LEU A 229 11.11 -12.02 -3.23
C LEU A 229 11.20 -13.03 -4.37
N ARG A 230 12.33 -13.73 -4.51
CA ARG A 230 12.50 -14.82 -5.48
C ARG A 230 11.58 -15.99 -5.17
N TRP A 231 11.50 -16.42 -3.91
CA TRP A 231 10.52 -17.41 -3.47
C TRP A 231 9.09 -16.94 -3.79
N ALA A 232 8.72 -15.71 -3.46
CA ALA A 232 7.39 -15.16 -3.75
C ALA A 232 7.08 -15.11 -5.25
N ALA A 233 8.07 -14.93 -6.12
CA ALA A 233 7.89 -15.00 -7.56
C ALA A 233 7.54 -16.42 -8.05
N THR A 234 8.06 -17.46 -7.39
CA THR A 234 7.72 -18.86 -7.68
C THR A 234 6.37 -19.26 -7.10
N GLU A 235 6.06 -18.78 -5.89
CA GLU A 235 4.85 -19.12 -5.15
C GLU A 235 3.60 -18.47 -5.78
N PHE A 236 3.69 -17.17 -6.07
CA PHE A 236 2.58 -16.40 -6.63
C PHE A 236 2.63 -16.31 -8.17
N LYS A 237 3.08 -17.37 -8.84
CA LYS A 237 3.27 -17.41 -10.30
C LYS A 237 1.99 -17.12 -11.11
N SER A 238 0.82 -17.38 -10.53
CA SER A 238 -0.49 -17.09 -11.13
C SER A 238 -0.85 -15.61 -11.10
N SER A 239 -0.15 -14.79 -10.31
CA SER A 239 -0.46 -13.37 -10.14
C SER A 239 0.32 -12.50 -11.13
N SER A 240 -0.41 -11.88 -12.04
CA SER A 240 0.14 -10.97 -13.05
C SER A 240 0.19 -9.52 -12.55
N GLY A 241 1.06 -8.71 -13.15
CA GLY A 241 1.15 -7.27 -12.88
C GLY A 241 1.29 -6.91 -11.40
N ASP A 242 0.48 -5.92 -10.98
CA ASP A 242 0.44 -5.38 -9.61
C ASP A 242 -0.15 -6.34 -8.58
N LYS A 243 -0.99 -7.30 -8.99
CA LYS A 243 -1.58 -8.30 -8.08
C LYS A 243 -0.50 -9.11 -7.35
N TRP A 244 0.62 -9.36 -8.01
CA TRP A 244 1.76 -10.03 -7.38
C TRP A 244 2.30 -9.25 -6.18
N TRP A 245 2.34 -7.91 -6.27
CA TRP A 245 2.77 -7.06 -5.16
C TRP A 245 1.73 -7.03 -4.03
N ASP A 246 0.44 -7.07 -4.36
CA ASP A 246 -0.62 -7.23 -3.35
C ASP A 246 -0.45 -8.55 -2.58
N ASP A 247 -0.16 -9.67 -3.27
CA ASP A 247 0.07 -10.98 -2.63
C ASP A 247 1.34 -11.01 -1.77
N VAL A 248 2.43 -10.38 -2.25
CA VAL A 248 3.66 -10.20 -1.47
C VAL A 248 3.39 -9.40 -0.19
N ASP A 249 2.66 -8.29 -0.28
CA ASP A 249 2.34 -7.44 0.86
C ASP A 249 1.41 -8.11 1.86
N MET A 250 0.44 -8.86 1.36
CA MET A 250 -0.45 -9.67 2.19
C MET A 250 0.33 -10.75 2.95
N CYS A 251 1.24 -11.46 2.28
CA CYS A 251 2.13 -12.43 2.92
C CYS A 251 3.01 -11.78 4.00
N LEU A 252 3.61 -10.62 3.70
CA LEU A 252 4.41 -9.88 4.67
C LEU A 252 3.58 -9.41 5.88
N LEU A 253 2.34 -8.99 5.66
CA LEU A 253 1.41 -8.60 6.72
C LEU A 253 1.00 -9.79 7.59
N GLU A 254 0.65 -10.93 6.99
CA GLU A 254 0.33 -12.19 7.70
C GLU A 254 1.52 -12.64 8.56
N LEU A 255 2.75 -12.62 8.01
CA LEU A 255 3.97 -12.93 8.77
C LEU A 255 4.13 -12.00 9.99
N ARG A 256 4.05 -10.67 9.81
CA ARG A 256 4.19 -9.75 10.95
C ARG A 256 3.10 -9.91 12.00
N THR A 257 1.87 -10.16 11.56
CA THR A 257 0.74 -10.39 12.45
C THR A 257 0.93 -11.66 13.26
N ALA A 258 1.47 -12.72 12.66
CA ALA A 258 1.73 -13.98 13.34
C ALA A 258 2.86 -13.90 14.38
N PHE A 259 3.85 -13.02 14.17
CA PHE A 259 4.98 -12.85 15.09
C PHE A 259 4.78 -11.68 16.09
N GLN A 260 3.78 -10.81 15.94
CA GLN A 260 3.38 -9.77 16.92
C GLN A 260 4.52 -8.96 17.60
N GLY A 261 5.62 -8.70 16.88
CA GLY A 261 6.77 -7.97 17.43
C GLY A 261 7.96 -8.87 17.82
N ASP A 262 7.84 -10.20 17.71
CA ASP A 262 8.97 -11.12 17.73
C ASP A 262 9.82 -10.94 16.46
N ALA A 263 10.75 -9.99 16.53
CA ALA A 263 11.68 -9.68 15.45
C ALA A 263 12.63 -10.85 15.16
N VAL A 264 12.93 -11.71 16.16
CA VAL A 264 13.83 -12.85 16.00
C VAL A 264 13.13 -13.94 15.20
N GLY A 265 11.92 -14.32 15.57
CA GLY A 265 11.13 -15.30 14.81
C GLY A 265 10.86 -14.84 13.38
N LEU A 266 10.52 -13.56 13.18
CA LEU A 266 10.36 -13.01 11.84
C LEU A 266 11.68 -13.05 11.04
N HIS A 267 12.81 -12.72 11.67
CA HIS A 267 14.12 -12.81 11.03
C HIS A 267 14.44 -14.25 10.59
N GLU A 268 14.12 -15.25 11.42
CA GLU A 268 14.34 -16.66 11.09
C GLU A 268 13.53 -17.16 9.90
N VAL A 269 12.34 -16.59 9.62
CA VAL A 269 11.59 -16.87 8.39
C VAL A 269 12.40 -16.45 7.16
N PHE A 270 12.92 -15.22 7.16
CA PHE A 270 13.76 -14.71 6.08
C PHE A 270 15.07 -15.48 5.96
N GLU A 271 15.66 -15.86 7.09
CA GLU A 271 16.88 -16.66 7.12
C GLU A 271 16.67 -18.06 6.56
N THR A 272 15.55 -18.69 6.89
CA THR A 272 15.17 -19.99 6.33
C THR A 272 15.01 -19.92 4.82
N ARG A 273 14.37 -18.85 4.30
CA ARG A 273 14.28 -18.62 2.85
C ARG A 273 15.64 -18.46 2.20
N TYR A 274 16.54 -17.70 2.83
CA TYR A 274 17.89 -17.48 2.32
C TYR A 274 18.69 -18.79 2.22
N HIS A 275 18.61 -19.67 3.23
CA HIS A 275 19.30 -20.96 3.18
C HIS A 275 18.73 -21.89 2.09
N GLU A 276 17.41 -21.95 1.94
CA GLU A 276 16.79 -22.74 0.86
C GLU A 276 17.18 -22.21 -0.53
N ASP A 277 17.33 -20.90 -0.64
CA ASP A 277 17.76 -20.23 -1.85
C ASP A 277 19.24 -20.55 -2.18
N ILE A 278 20.11 -20.61 -1.16
CA ILE A 278 21.49 -21.11 -1.31
C ILE A 278 21.53 -22.58 -1.73
N GLU A 279 20.73 -23.44 -1.08
CA GLU A 279 20.65 -24.86 -1.43
C GLU A 279 20.20 -25.08 -2.89
N MET A 280 19.31 -24.22 -3.40
CA MET A 280 18.75 -24.32 -4.73
C MET A 280 19.60 -23.66 -5.83
N TYR A 281 20.18 -22.48 -5.55
CA TYR A 281 20.84 -21.64 -6.56
C TYR A 281 22.35 -21.49 -6.36
N GLY A 282 22.91 -22.02 -5.27
CA GLY A 282 24.33 -21.95 -4.94
C GLY A 282 24.69 -20.86 -3.94
N ASP A 283 25.86 -21.04 -3.31
CA ASP A 283 26.40 -20.17 -2.27
C ASP A 283 26.97 -18.85 -2.86
N PRO A 284 26.56 -17.67 -2.36
CA PRO A 284 27.11 -16.38 -2.79
C PRO A 284 28.57 -16.11 -2.39
N ALA A 285 29.20 -16.95 -1.56
CA ALA A 285 30.55 -16.70 -1.02
C ALA A 285 31.61 -16.42 -2.09
N ASN A 286 31.45 -16.98 -3.30
CA ASN A 286 32.41 -16.81 -4.40
C ASN A 286 32.03 -15.70 -5.39
N THR A 287 30.81 -15.16 -5.32
CA THR A 287 30.24 -14.24 -6.33
C THR A 287 29.86 -12.88 -5.73
N GLY A 288 29.69 -12.79 -4.42
CA GLY A 288 29.23 -11.60 -3.72
C GLY A 288 30.25 -11.02 -2.74
N SER A 289 30.09 -9.73 -2.45
CA SER A 289 30.71 -9.07 -1.31
C SER A 289 29.60 -8.62 -0.36
N ILE A 290 29.66 -9.06 0.89
CA ILE A 290 28.72 -8.67 1.95
C ILE A 290 29.35 -7.53 2.73
N ILE A 291 28.68 -6.38 2.72
CA ILE A 291 29.08 -5.22 3.52
C ILE A 291 28.59 -5.42 4.96
N SER A 292 29.48 -5.13 5.93
CA SER A 292 29.16 -5.17 7.36
C SER A 292 28.09 -4.15 7.71
N ILE A 293 27.30 -4.45 8.75
CA ILE A 293 26.27 -3.54 9.26
C ILE A 293 26.89 -2.22 9.75
N THR A 294 28.13 -2.25 10.25
CA THR A 294 28.89 -1.06 10.70
C THR A 294 29.23 -0.11 9.57
N ASP A 295 29.28 -0.62 8.34
CA ASP A 295 29.77 0.11 7.16
C ASP A 295 28.59 0.55 6.26
N ILE A 296 27.36 0.41 6.74
CA ILE A 296 26.17 0.89 6.04
C ILE A 296 26.20 2.42 6.01
N PRO A 297 26.08 3.05 4.83
CA PRO A 297 26.00 4.51 4.73
C PRO A 297 24.85 5.09 5.57
N ALA A 298 25.11 6.22 6.23
CA ALA A 298 24.15 6.88 7.11
C ALA A 298 22.81 7.21 6.42
N HIS A 299 22.84 7.55 5.13
CA HIS A 299 21.61 7.82 4.37
C HIS A 299 20.74 6.57 4.24
N GLN A 300 21.35 5.40 4.02
CA GLN A 300 20.64 4.13 3.93
C GLN A 300 20.03 3.72 5.27
N ALA A 301 20.73 3.93 6.39
CA ALA A 301 20.18 3.68 7.73
C ALA A 301 18.94 4.56 8.02
N THR A 302 18.96 5.83 7.58
CA THR A 302 17.79 6.72 7.66
C THR A 302 16.63 6.19 6.83
N LEU A 303 16.88 5.79 5.58
CA LEU A 303 15.83 5.21 4.72
C LEU A 303 15.24 3.93 5.33
N ASP A 304 16.07 3.05 5.88
CA ASP A 304 15.63 1.82 6.54
C ASP A 304 14.72 2.09 7.75
N SER A 305 15.00 3.14 8.52
CA SER A 305 14.16 3.56 9.64
C SER A 305 12.76 4.01 9.20
N TYR A 306 12.66 4.71 8.06
CA TYR A 306 11.38 5.13 7.50
C TYR A 306 10.66 4.02 6.74
N ALA A 307 11.40 3.08 6.13
CA ALA A 307 10.84 1.89 5.49
C ALA A 307 10.13 0.98 6.49
N ALA A 308 10.63 0.93 7.73
CA ALA A 308 9.98 0.22 8.84
C ALA A 308 8.62 0.82 9.26
N LYS A 309 8.31 2.06 8.87
CA LYS A 309 7.10 2.81 9.24
C LYS A 309 6.00 2.77 8.17
N VAL A 310 6.26 2.14 7.02
CA VAL A 310 5.27 2.07 5.94
C VAL A 310 4.02 1.35 6.43
N THR A 311 2.87 1.95 6.15
CA THR A 311 1.57 1.34 6.40
C THR A 311 1.07 0.65 5.13
N PRO A 312 0.68 -0.64 5.21
CA PRO A 312 0.11 -1.34 4.06
C PRO A 312 -1.14 -0.63 3.53
N LYS A 313 -1.44 -0.85 2.25
CA LYS A 313 -2.68 -0.35 1.64
C LYS A 313 -3.90 -0.91 2.40
N SER A 314 -4.89 -0.06 2.65
CA SER A 314 -6.09 -0.42 3.43
C SER A 314 -6.85 -1.64 2.92
N SER A 315 -6.81 -1.90 1.60
CA SER A 315 -7.40 -3.10 0.99
C SER A 315 -6.76 -4.40 1.49
N THR A 316 -5.45 -4.39 1.69
CA THR A 316 -4.68 -5.55 2.16
C THR A 316 -5.07 -5.91 3.60
N THR A 317 -5.22 -4.90 4.47
CA THR A 317 -5.63 -5.10 5.87
C THR A 317 -7.04 -5.69 5.98
N LYS A 318 -7.98 -5.23 5.14
CA LYS A 318 -9.35 -5.78 5.10
C LYS A 318 -9.37 -7.24 4.66
N GLN A 319 -8.54 -7.62 3.68
CA GLN A 319 -8.44 -8.99 3.19
C GLN A 319 -7.88 -9.95 4.25
N VAL A 320 -6.81 -9.57 4.96
CA VAL A 320 -6.25 -10.38 6.05
C VAL A 320 -7.27 -10.58 7.17
N SER A 321 -8.00 -9.51 7.53
CA SER A 321 -9.06 -9.60 8.55
C SER A 321 -10.19 -10.54 8.13
N LYS A 322 -10.61 -10.49 6.84
CA LYS A 322 -11.64 -11.38 6.30
C LYS A 322 -11.21 -12.85 6.34
N ARG A 323 -9.99 -13.15 5.90
CA ARG A 323 -9.45 -14.53 5.92
C ARG A 323 -9.35 -15.08 7.34
N SER A 324 -8.86 -14.25 8.27
CA SER A 324 -8.74 -14.65 9.68
C SER A 324 -10.12 -14.93 10.30
N ALA A 325 -11.15 -14.19 9.91
CA ALA A 325 -12.52 -14.43 10.35
C ALA A 325 -13.12 -15.70 9.74
N GLU A 326 -12.93 -15.94 8.43
CA GLU A 326 -13.39 -17.18 7.77
C GLU A 326 -12.73 -18.43 8.36
N GLU A 327 -11.47 -18.34 8.79
CA GLU A 327 -10.77 -19.45 9.48
C GLU A 327 -11.22 -19.64 10.94
N ALA A 328 -11.54 -18.55 11.67
CA ALA A 328 -11.99 -18.63 13.06
C ALA A 328 -13.43 -19.15 13.20
N PHE A 329 -14.29 -18.87 12.23
CA PHE A 329 -15.67 -19.35 12.17
C PHE A 329 -15.79 -20.53 11.21
N GLY A 330 -15.02 -21.60 11.48
CA GLY A 330 -14.98 -22.81 10.67
C GLY A 330 -16.34 -23.15 10.05
N GLU A 331 -16.33 -23.37 8.72
CA GLU A 331 -17.49 -23.78 7.93
C GLU A 331 -18.07 -25.11 8.45
N ASP A 332 -18.83 -25.07 9.55
CA ASP A 332 -19.55 -26.23 10.09
C ASP A 332 -21.07 -26.04 10.09
N LEU A 333 -21.57 -24.95 9.51
CA LEU A 333 -23.01 -24.76 9.29
C LEU A 333 -23.26 -24.03 7.97
N PHE A 334 -23.59 -24.77 6.92
CA PHE A 334 -24.62 -24.47 5.89
C PHE A 334 -24.55 -25.59 4.84
N ASP A 335 -25.27 -26.68 5.08
CA ASP A 335 -26.63 -26.96 4.58
C ASP A 335 -26.58 -27.73 3.25
N ASP A 336 -26.78 -29.04 3.41
CA ASP A 336 -26.90 -30.09 2.41
C ASP A 336 -28.17 -29.90 1.57
N ARG A 337 -28.13 -28.91 0.67
CA ARG A 337 -29.11 -28.78 -0.42
C ARG A 337 -28.41 -28.93 -1.75
N THR A 338 -28.17 -30.18 -2.11
CA THR A 338 -27.92 -30.56 -3.51
C THR A 338 -29.14 -30.18 -4.35
N PRO A 339 -29.05 -29.26 -5.32
CA PRO A 339 -30.13 -29.09 -6.29
C PRO A 339 -30.24 -30.35 -7.16
N PRO A 340 -31.46 -30.80 -7.50
CA PRO A 340 -31.65 -31.97 -8.34
C PRO A 340 -31.07 -31.75 -9.74
N PRO A 341 -30.58 -32.82 -10.40
CA PRO A 341 -29.99 -32.73 -11.73
C PRO A 341 -31.03 -32.29 -12.77
N PRO A 342 -30.61 -31.49 -13.77
CA PRO A 342 -31.50 -31.11 -14.87
C PRO A 342 -31.87 -32.33 -15.74
N PRO A 343 -33.10 -32.37 -16.28
CA PRO A 343 -33.55 -33.44 -17.16
C PRO A 343 -32.77 -33.42 -18.49
N GLY A 344 -32.38 -34.61 -18.93
CA GLY A 344 -31.41 -34.84 -19.99
C GLY A 344 -31.75 -34.22 -21.35
N THR A 345 -30.74 -33.65 -21.98
CA THR A 345 -30.76 -33.27 -23.40
C THR A 345 -30.14 -34.40 -24.21
N ALA A 346 -30.93 -34.93 -25.14
CA ALA A 346 -30.58 -36.02 -26.03
C ALA A 346 -29.35 -35.70 -26.90
N ALA A 347 -28.57 -36.75 -27.14
CA ALA A 347 -27.42 -36.76 -28.04
C ALA A 347 -27.84 -36.45 -29.49
N THR A 348 -27.09 -35.54 -30.13
CA THR A 348 -27.10 -35.37 -31.59
C THR A 348 -25.80 -35.96 -32.14
N PRO A 349 -25.84 -36.81 -33.19
CA PRO A 349 -24.69 -37.52 -33.69
C PRO A 349 -23.74 -36.64 -34.50
N ALA A 350 -22.48 -37.09 -34.53
CA ALA A 350 -21.35 -36.53 -35.25
C ALA A 350 -21.56 -36.51 -36.77
N THR A 351 -21.19 -35.39 -37.39
CA THR A 351 -20.94 -35.31 -38.83
C THR A 351 -19.45 -35.12 -39.04
N THR A 352 -18.86 -36.15 -39.63
CA THR A 352 -17.52 -36.18 -40.21
C THR A 352 -17.54 -35.37 -41.51
N GLU A 353 -16.63 -34.43 -41.70
CA GLU A 353 -16.28 -33.91 -43.03
C GLU A 353 -14.77 -33.79 -43.15
N ASP A 354 -14.23 -34.69 -43.97
CA ASP A 354 -12.93 -34.61 -44.61
C ASP A 354 -12.91 -33.43 -45.59
N ALA A 355 -11.79 -32.69 -45.62
CA ALA A 355 -11.43 -31.90 -46.80
C ALA A 355 -9.91 -31.73 -46.86
N ASP A 356 -9.28 -32.60 -47.66
CA ASP A 356 -8.08 -32.29 -48.41
C ASP A 356 -8.26 -31.00 -49.24
N GLY A 357 -7.19 -30.22 -49.38
CA GLY A 357 -7.08 -29.30 -50.52
C GLY A 357 -6.19 -28.07 -50.33
N ASN A 358 -4.92 -28.26 -50.73
CA ASN A 358 -3.99 -27.30 -51.34
C ASN A 358 -2.92 -26.61 -50.46
#